data_AF-A0A0B1S5A0-F1
#
_entry.id   AF-A0A0B1S5A0-F1
#
_cell.length_a   1.000
_cell.length_b   1.000
_cell.length_c   1.000
_cell.angle_alpha   90.00
_cell.angle_beta   90.00
_cell.angle_gamma   90.00
#
_symmetry.space_group_name_H-M   'P 1'
#
loop_
_entity.id
_entity.type
_entity.pdbx_description
1 polymer ?
#
loop_
_entity_poly.entity_id
_entity_poly.type
_entity_poly.pdbx_seq_one_letter_code
_entity_poly.pdbx_strand_id
1 'polypeptide(L)'
;MFSFFLLPLLLVTADAGKVLIYSPGYSLSHLISNGRIADTLVKAGHDVVMFIPDFMTLSSDFNGTKLAKVVRMRNISKGNIY
;
A
#
# COMPACT_ATOMS: atom_id res chain seq x y z
N MET A 1 -35.47 -21.64 21.72
CA MET A 1 -34.28 -21.14 22.43
C MET A 1 -33.02 -21.70 21.77
N PHE A 2 -32.69 -21.29 20.54
CA PHE A 2 -31.42 -21.63 19.87
C PHE A 2 -31.23 -20.65 18.70
N SER A 3 -30.52 -19.55 18.91
CA SER A 3 -30.14 -18.62 17.82
C SER A 3 -28.88 -17.83 18.14
N PHE A 4 -27.89 -18.46 18.78
CA PHE A 4 -26.55 -17.88 18.96
C PHE A 4 -25.45 -18.65 18.22
N PHE A 5 -25.75 -19.84 17.69
CA PHE A 5 -24.76 -20.72 17.05
C PHE A 5 -24.26 -20.22 15.68
N LEU A 6 -24.98 -19.29 15.05
CA LEU A 6 -24.59 -18.69 13.74
C LEU A 6 -23.63 -17.50 13.87
N LEU A 7 -23.46 -16.93 15.07
CA LEU A 7 -22.62 -15.75 15.31
C LEU A 7 -21.13 -15.95 14.94
N PRO A 8 -20.47 -17.07 15.30
CA PRO A 8 -19.06 -17.27 14.95
C PRO A 8 -18.84 -17.51 13.44
N LEU A 9 -19.84 -18.00 12.71
CA LEU A 9 -19.73 -18.25 11.26
C LEU A 9 -19.66 -16.94 10.45
N LEU A 10 -20.30 -15.87 10.95
CA LEU A 10 -20.24 -14.54 10.33
C LEU A 10 -18.88 -13.85 10.52
N LEU A 11 -18.15 -14.14 11.61
CA LEU A 11 -16.85 -13.53 11.90
C LEU A 11 -15.71 -14.07 11.00
N VAL A 12 -15.89 -15.22 10.36
CA VAL A 12 -14.80 -15.91 9.62
C VAL A 12 -14.58 -15.37 8.20
N THR A 13 -15.42 -14.44 7.71
CA THR A 13 -15.37 -14.06 6.29
C THR A 13 -14.50 -12.83 5.95
N ALA A 14 -13.89 -12.17 6.93
CA ALA A 14 -12.96 -11.07 6.68
C ALA A 14 -11.53 -11.62 6.47
N ASP A 15 -11.28 -12.21 5.31
CA ASP A 15 -9.92 -12.60 4.91
C ASP A 15 -9.06 -11.35 4.64
N ALA A 16 -7.82 -11.38 5.15
CA ALA A 16 -6.83 -10.34 4.95
C ALA A 16 -6.40 -10.27 3.48
N GLY A 17 -7.12 -9.49 2.67
CA GLY A 17 -6.80 -9.30 1.26
C GLY A 17 -5.37 -8.77 1.02
N LYS A 18 -4.75 -9.22 -0.07
CA LYS A 18 -3.46 -8.69 -0.56
C LYS A 18 -3.70 -7.45 -1.43
N VAL A 19 -3.13 -6.32 -1.04
CA VAL A 19 -3.36 -5.03 -1.70
C VAL A 19 -2.05 -4.45 -2.21
N LEU A 20 -2.01 -4.12 -3.50
CA LEU A 20 -0.92 -3.38 -4.12
C LEU A 20 -1.36 -1.93 -4.39
N ILE A 21 -0.72 -0.97 -3.73
CA ILE A 21 -0.96 0.46 -3.94
C ILE A 21 0.11 1.02 -4.87
N TYR A 22 -0.30 1.41 -6.06
CA TYR A 22 0.55 2.13 -7.01
C TYR A 22 0.63 3.61 -6.62
N SER A 23 1.83 4.11 -6.32
CA SER A 23 2.04 5.51 -5.93
C SER A 23 3.30 6.07 -6.58
N PRO A 24 3.17 6.66 -7.78
CA PRO A 24 4.33 7.16 -8.50
C PRO A 24 4.98 8.33 -7.76
N GLY A 25 6.31 8.29 -7.66
CA GLY A 25 7.13 9.28 -6.98
C GLY A 25 7.28 10.58 -7.78
N TYR A 26 6.18 11.19 -8.21
CA TYR A 26 6.19 12.51 -8.87
C TYR A 26 6.11 13.66 -7.87
N SER A 27 5.44 13.45 -6.74
CA SER A 27 5.23 14.47 -5.70
C SER A 27 5.06 13.83 -4.33
N LEU A 28 5.58 14.50 -3.30
CA LEU A 28 5.48 14.07 -1.90
C LEU A 28 4.03 13.99 -1.42
N SER A 29 3.14 14.86 -1.91
CA SER A 29 1.73 14.84 -1.48
C SER A 29 1.00 13.55 -1.88
N HIS A 30 1.30 13.01 -3.06
CA HIS A 30 0.75 11.74 -3.52
C HIS A 30 1.26 10.57 -2.67
N LEU A 31 2.54 10.58 -2.31
CA LEU A 31 3.13 9.58 -1.43
C LEU A 31 2.48 9.66 -0.03
N ILE A 32 2.26 10.85 0.52
CA ILE A 32 1.58 11.05 1.81
C ILE A 32 0.14 10.52 1.75
N SER A 33 -0.63 10.90 0.73
CA SER A 33 -2.03 10.49 0.61
C SER A 33 -2.15 8.96 0.48
N ASN A 34 -1.39 8.38 -0.45
CA ASN A 34 -1.42 6.94 -0.70
C ASN A 34 -0.82 6.15 0.47
N GLY A 35 0.17 6.71 1.16
CA GLY A 35 0.76 6.09 2.34
C GLY A 35 -0.19 6.07 3.55
N ARG A 36 -1.02 7.10 3.72
CA ARG A 36 -2.10 7.09 4.73
C ARG A 36 -3.16 6.03 4.43
N ILE A 37 -3.50 5.84 3.15
CA ILE A 37 -4.41 4.77 2.71
C ILE A 37 -3.76 3.41 2.99
N ALA A 38 -2.48 3.25 2.65
CA ALA A 38 -1.73 2.04 2.91
C ALA A 38 -1.71 1.67 4.40
N ASP A 39 -1.39 2.62 5.27
CA ASP A 39 -1.37 2.41 6.72
C ASP A 39 -2.76 2.06 7.27
N THR A 40 -3.81 2.64 6.72
CA THR A 40 -5.20 2.32 7.11
C THR A 40 -5.56 0.89 6.75
N LEU A 41 -5.18 0.43 5.56
CA LEU A 41 -5.44 -0.95 5.12
C LEU A 41 -4.62 -1.97 5.90
N VAL A 42 -3.36 -1.67 6.24
CA VAL A 42 -2.57 -2.53 7.14
C VAL A 42 -3.24 -2.65 8.51
N LYS A 43 -3.72 -1.54 9.08
CA LYS A 43 -4.45 -1.55 10.35
C LYS A 43 -5.76 -2.32 10.29
N ALA A 44 -6.40 -2.39 9.12
CA ALA A 44 -7.59 -3.21 8.89
C ALA A 44 -7.27 -4.71 8.74
N GLY A 45 -5.99 -5.09 8.75
CA GLY A 45 -5.53 -6.48 8.69
C GLY A 45 -5.06 -6.94 7.31
N HIS A 46 -5.03 -6.08 6.30
CA HIS A 46 -4.60 -6.44 4.95
C HIS A 46 -3.07 -6.56 4.82
N ASP A 47 -2.61 -7.43 3.90
CA ASP A 47 -1.23 -7.48 3.46
C ASP A 47 -1.03 -6.44 2.35
N VAL A 48 -0.41 -5.30 2.70
CA VAL A 48 -0.32 -4.13 1.81
C VAL A 48 1.11 -3.89 1.37
N VAL A 49 1.28 -3.78 0.06
CA VAL A 49 2.52 -3.34 -0.59
C VAL A 49 2.28 -1.99 -1.28
N MET A 50 3.08 -0.99 -0.96
CA MET A 50 3.14 0.28 -1.66
C MET A 50 4.27 0.24 -2.69
N PHE A 51 3.91 0.29 -3.97
CA PHE A 51 4.86 0.32 -5.08
C PHE A 51 5.08 1.75 -5.56
N ILE A 52 6.33 2.20 -5.50
CA ILE A 52 6.74 3.56 -5.82
C ILE A 52 7.70 3.55 -7.02
N PRO A 53 7.19 3.76 -8.24
CA PRO A 53 8.03 4.02 -9.39
C PRO A 53 8.53 5.47 -9.38
N ASP A 54 9.86 5.65 -9.34
CA ASP A 54 10.53 6.94 -9.41
C ASP A 54 11.00 7.23 -10.83
N PHE A 55 10.40 8.27 -11.42
CA PHE A 55 10.72 8.76 -12.76
C PHE A 55 11.70 9.94 -12.74
N MET A 56 11.74 10.65 -11.61
CA MET A 56 12.65 11.76 -11.35
C MET A 56 13.42 11.46 -10.07
N THR A 57 14.65 11.97 -9.96
CA THR A 57 15.44 11.91 -8.73
C THR A 57 14.85 12.89 -7.72
N LEU A 58 13.70 12.56 -7.12
CA LEU A 58 13.27 13.28 -5.94
C LEU A 58 14.28 12.99 -4.83
N SER A 59 14.91 14.04 -4.32
CA SER A 59 16.03 13.97 -3.37
C SER A 59 15.68 13.40 -1.99
N SER A 60 14.47 12.84 -1.80
CA SER A 60 14.05 12.24 -0.54
C SER A 60 13.62 10.80 -0.73
N ASP A 61 14.20 9.90 0.09
CA ASP A 61 13.75 8.52 0.28
C ASP A 61 12.41 8.44 1.03
N PHE A 62 11.56 9.46 0.88
CA PHE A 62 10.30 9.58 1.57
C PHE A 62 9.27 8.63 0.97
N ASN A 63 8.74 7.71 1.77
CA ASN A 63 7.82 6.67 1.31
C ASN A 63 6.34 6.99 1.56
N GLY A 64 6.01 7.94 2.45
CA GLY A 64 4.63 8.32 2.76
C GLY A 64 3.84 7.37 3.68
N THR A 65 4.23 6.10 3.76
CA THR A 65 3.67 5.07 4.65
C THR A 65 4.62 4.75 5.80
N LYS A 66 4.07 4.34 6.95
CA LYS A 66 4.83 3.85 8.11
C LYS A 66 4.68 2.34 8.35
N LEU A 67 3.59 1.74 7.88
CA LEU A 67 3.21 0.36 8.20
C LEU A 67 3.25 -0.58 6.99
N ALA A 68 2.97 -0.09 5.79
CA ALA A 68 2.94 -0.94 4.60
C ALA A 68 4.35 -1.28 4.11
N LYS A 69 4.49 -2.45 3.49
CA LYS A 69 5.74 -2.84 2.82
C LYS A 69 5.96 -1.94 1.62
N VAL A 70 7.16 -1.37 1.47
CA VAL A 70 7.48 -0.48 0.35
C VAL A 70 8.37 -1.19 -0.65
N VAL A 71 7.99 -1.14 -1.93
CA VAL A 71 8.83 -1.56 -3.06
C VAL A 71 9.05 -0.33 -3.94
N ARG A 72 10.28 0.17 -3.98
CA ARG A 72 10.64 1.35 -4.75
C ARG A 72 11.49 0.98 -5.96
N MET A 73 11.07 1.41 -7.13
CA MET A 73 11.80 1.20 -8.39
C MET A 73 12.38 2.54 -8.84
N ARG A 74 13.72 2.66 -8.78
CA ARG A 74 14.46 3.88 -9.14
C ARG A 74 14.89 3.85 -10.62
N ASN A 75 15.10 5.03 -11.21
CA ASN A 75 15.64 5.23 -12.56
C ASN A 75 14.79 4.66 -13.71
N ILE A 76 13.45 4.71 -13.60
CA ILE A 76 12.57 4.15 -14.65
C ILE A 76 12.70 4.91 -15.98
N SER A 77 13.05 6.20 -15.95
CA SER A 77 13.28 6.99 -17.17
C SER A 77 14.63 6.74 -17.86
N LYS A 78 15.56 6.00 -17.23
CA LYS A 78 16.83 5.60 -17.88
C LYS A 78 16.71 4.32 -18.72
N GLY A 79 15.48 3.92 -19.05
CA GLY A 79 15.22 2.88 -20.04
C GLY A 79 15.47 3.42 -21.45
N ASN A 80 16.69 3.23 -21.94
CA ASN A 80 17.05 3.20 -23.36
C ASN A 80 16.65 4.43 -24.21
N ILE A 81 17.50 5.45 -24.20
CA ILE A 81 17.71 6.27 -25.41
C ILE A 81 19.11 5.97 -25.91
N TYR A 82 19.18 5.52 -27.15
CA TYR A 82 20.39 5.22 -27.92
C TYR A 82 21.42 6.34 -27.86
#